data_AF-A0A956HZ67-F1
#
_entry.id   AF-A0A956HZ67-F1
#
_cell.length_a   1.000
_cell.length_b   1.000
_cell.length_c   1.000
_cell.angle_alpha   90.00
_cell.angle_beta   90.00
_cell.angle_gamma   90.00
#
_symmetry.space_group_name_H-M   'P 1'
#
loop_
_entity.id
_entity.type
_entity.pdbx_description
1 polymer ?
#
loop_
_entity_poly.entity_id
_entity_poly.type
_entity_poly.pdbx_seq_one_letter_code
_entity_poly.pdbx_strand_id
1 'polypeptide(L)'
;MHVYDGIQEADNDLPRWWLTIFYGTIAFALFYWFAYHGLGALPLPLEAYSAELEKQGGQGGEMTDAYLVTLSKDPNSLKQGEAVFAKNCVVCHEADARGKIGPNLTDAYWIHGGAPTDIWKTVKLGTPAGMPAWGGLLGPKDTPRVVAYVLSLRNTNVAGGKEPQGELWDPDAAGEAAKAPAAEGADSGVQPANPAASGGAAPSPAPTAE
;
A
#
# COMPACT_ATOMS: atom_id res chain seq x y z
N MET A 1 64.95 8.36 -19.68
CA MET A 1 65.34 8.76 -18.32
C MET A 1 65.03 10.24 -18.14
N HIS A 2 63.95 10.54 -17.41
CA HIS A 2 63.54 11.92 -17.14
C HIS A 2 63.72 12.19 -15.64
N VAL A 3 64.20 13.39 -15.32
CA VAL A 3 64.43 13.82 -13.94
C VAL A 3 63.59 15.06 -13.70
N TYR A 4 62.67 14.95 -12.74
CA TYR A 4 61.86 16.06 -12.25
C TYR A 4 62.10 16.19 -10.75
N ASP A 5 62.52 17.37 -10.30
CA ASP A 5 62.70 17.69 -8.87
C ASP A 5 63.54 16.66 -8.09
N GLY A 6 64.62 16.18 -8.71
CA GLY A 6 65.51 15.18 -8.12
C GLY A 6 64.97 13.74 -8.08
N ILE A 7 63.71 13.50 -8.44
CA ILE A 7 63.13 12.16 -8.59
C ILE A 7 63.40 11.66 -10.00
N GLN A 8 63.85 10.40 -10.07
CA GLN A 8 64.21 9.71 -11.29
C GLN A 8 63.09 8.73 -11.69
N GLU A 9 62.52 8.90 -12.88
CA GLU A 9 61.52 7.98 -13.42
C GLU A 9 62.20 6.89 -14.25
N ALA A 10 62.15 5.66 -13.75
CA ALA A 10 62.66 4.49 -14.44
C ALA A 10 61.67 4.02 -15.53
N ASP A 11 62.19 3.80 -16.73
CA ASP A 11 61.44 3.25 -17.87
C ASP A 11 61.46 1.71 -17.76
N ASN A 12 60.61 1.18 -16.88
CA ASN A 12 60.47 -0.24 -16.64
C ASN A 12 59.18 -0.76 -17.28
N ASP A 13 59.25 -1.96 -17.86
CA ASP A 13 58.05 -2.66 -18.31
C ASP A 13 57.07 -2.90 -17.15
N LEU A 14 55.78 -2.82 -17.46
CA LEU A 14 54.71 -3.12 -16.51
C LEU A 14 54.85 -4.57 -16.00
N PRO A 15 54.74 -4.82 -14.69
CA PRO A 15 54.82 -6.17 -14.13
C PRO A 15 53.81 -7.11 -14.80
N ARG A 16 54.25 -8.30 -15.23
CA ARG A 16 53.39 -9.26 -15.96
C ARG A 16 52.14 -9.65 -15.16
N TRP A 17 52.26 -9.81 -13.84
CA TRP A 17 51.13 -10.12 -12.96
C TRP A 17 50.09 -8.99 -12.93
N TRP A 18 50.53 -7.73 -13.02
CA TRP A 18 49.65 -6.56 -13.07
C TRP A 18 48.85 -6.55 -14.39
N LEU A 19 49.53 -6.81 -15.51
CA LEU A 19 48.86 -6.94 -16.82
C LEU A 19 47.88 -8.12 -16.83
N THR A 20 48.21 -9.24 -16.20
CA THR A 20 47.30 -10.39 -16.08
C THR A 20 46.02 -10.01 -15.33
N ILE A 21 46.12 -9.28 -14.22
CA ILE A 21 44.93 -8.79 -13.48
C ILE A 21 44.15 -7.80 -14.35
N PHE A 22 44.83 -6.85 -14.99
CA PHE A 22 44.21 -5.84 -15.84
C PHE A 22 43.41 -6.46 -17.00
N TYR A 23 43.98 -7.43 -17.71
CA TYR A 23 43.24 -8.14 -18.76
C TYR A 23 42.20 -9.10 -18.19
N GLY A 24 42.42 -9.66 -16.99
CA GLY A 24 41.45 -10.48 -16.29
C GLY A 24 40.16 -9.74 -15.95
N THR A 25 40.25 -8.48 -15.50
CA THR A 25 39.05 -7.66 -15.21
C THR A 25 38.29 -7.30 -16.48
N ILE A 26 38.99 -7.02 -17.59
CA ILE A 26 38.37 -6.79 -18.90
C ILE A 26 37.59 -8.03 -19.36
N ALA A 27 38.22 -9.21 -19.28
CA ALA A 27 37.57 -10.47 -19.64
C ALA A 27 36.35 -10.77 -18.76
N PHE A 28 36.45 -10.54 -17.44
CA PHE A 28 35.34 -10.69 -16.51
C PHE A 28 34.18 -9.73 -16.84
N ALA A 29 34.48 -8.46 -17.16
CA ALA A 29 33.46 -7.48 -17.51
C ALA A 29 32.68 -7.87 -18.77
N LEU A 30 33.38 -8.35 -19.81
CA LEU A 30 32.75 -8.84 -21.04
C LEU A 30 31.89 -10.09 -20.77
N PHE A 31 32.40 -11.03 -19.98
CA PHE A 31 31.65 -12.22 -19.57
C PHE A 31 30.39 -11.85 -18.77
N TYR A 32 30.52 -10.96 -17.79
CA TYR A 32 29.42 -10.49 -16.96
C TYR A 32 28.34 -9.82 -17.82
N TRP A 33 28.73 -8.90 -18.71
CA TRP A 33 27.80 -8.24 -19.61
C TRP A 33 27.06 -9.25 -20.50
N PHE A 34 27.77 -10.22 -21.08
CA PHE A 34 27.15 -11.23 -21.93
C PHE A 34 26.24 -12.20 -21.14
N ALA A 35 26.60 -12.56 -19.91
CA ALA A 35 25.79 -13.42 -19.05
C ALA A 35 24.45 -12.78 -18.67
N TYR A 36 24.45 -11.48 -18.36
CA TYR A 36 23.24 -10.74 -17.95
C TYR A 36 22.43 -10.17 -19.12
N HIS A 37 23.06 -9.77 -20.23
CA HIS A 37 22.37 -9.10 -21.34
C HIS A 37 22.35 -9.87 -22.66
N GLY A 38 23.32 -10.78 -22.89
CA GLY A 38 23.45 -11.50 -24.16
C GLY A 38 22.76 -12.87 -24.15
N LEU A 39 23.01 -13.67 -23.13
CA LEU A 39 22.57 -15.07 -23.03
C LEU A 39 21.28 -15.27 -22.22
N GLY A 40 20.86 -14.26 -21.44
CA GLY A 40 19.72 -14.40 -20.52
C GLY A 40 19.91 -15.51 -19.47
N ALA A 41 21.15 -15.88 -19.16
CA ALA A 41 21.48 -17.01 -18.29
C ALA A 41 21.27 -16.69 -16.80
N LEU A 42 21.31 -15.40 -16.42
CA LEU A 42 20.99 -14.92 -15.08
C LEU A 42 19.87 -13.88 -15.14
N PRO A 43 18.94 -13.88 -14.16
CA PRO A 43 17.91 -12.86 -14.09
C PRO A 43 18.56 -11.49 -13.88
N LEU A 44 18.04 -10.49 -14.57
CA LEU A 44 18.48 -9.11 -14.36
C LEU A 44 18.19 -8.71 -12.90
N PRO A 45 18.93 -7.75 -12.32
CA PRO A 45 18.74 -7.34 -10.94
C PRO A 45 17.28 -6.96 -10.60
N LEU A 46 16.58 -6.34 -11.56
CA LEU A 46 15.17 -5.99 -11.41
C LEU A 46 14.25 -7.22 -11.41
N GLU A 47 14.52 -8.21 -12.26
CA GLU A 47 13.76 -9.46 -12.30
C GLU A 47 14.03 -10.33 -11.07
N ALA A 48 15.28 -10.38 -10.61
CA ALA A 48 15.64 -11.05 -9.36
C ALA A 48 14.95 -10.37 -8.17
N TYR A 49 14.90 -9.03 -8.16
CA TYR A 49 14.17 -8.27 -7.16
C TYR A 49 12.66 -8.47 -7.25
N SER A 50 12.07 -8.48 -8.45
CA SER A 50 10.63 -8.74 -8.62
C SER A 50 10.28 -10.17 -8.25
N ALA A 51 11.11 -11.15 -8.61
CA ALA A 51 10.93 -12.55 -8.22
C ALA A 51 11.07 -12.73 -6.70
N GLU A 52 11.95 -11.96 -6.05
CA GLU A 52 12.01 -11.92 -4.59
C GLU A 52 10.76 -11.25 -4.01
N LEU A 53 10.31 -10.12 -4.57
CA LEU A 53 9.02 -9.50 -4.21
C LEU A 53 7.82 -10.40 -4.51
N GLU A 54 7.88 -11.35 -5.43
CA GLU A 54 6.84 -12.34 -5.69
C GLU A 54 6.94 -13.53 -4.72
N LYS A 55 8.14 -13.93 -4.30
CA LYS A 55 8.30 -14.91 -3.21
C LYS A 55 7.86 -14.32 -1.88
N GLN A 56 8.09 -13.03 -1.71
CA GLN A 56 7.77 -12.26 -0.53
C GLN A 56 6.33 -11.71 -0.56
N GLY A 57 5.82 -11.41 -1.75
CA GLY A 57 4.59 -10.71 -2.07
C GLY A 57 3.72 -11.46 -3.08
N GLY A 58 3.91 -12.77 -3.20
CA GLY A 58 2.88 -13.73 -3.63
C GLY A 58 1.72 -13.81 -2.62
N GLN A 59 1.83 -13.04 -1.52
CA GLN A 59 0.73 -12.59 -0.67
C GLN A 59 0.16 -11.23 -1.12
N GLY A 60 0.42 -10.81 -2.36
CA GLY A 60 -0.21 -9.71 -3.07
C GLY A 60 -1.44 -10.17 -3.85
N GLY A 61 -2.15 -11.18 -3.34
CA GLY A 61 -3.55 -11.36 -3.70
C GLY A 61 -4.30 -10.06 -3.42
N GLU A 62 -5.40 -9.84 -4.12
CA GLU A 62 -6.30 -8.73 -3.84
C GLU A 62 -6.49 -8.60 -2.32
N MET A 63 -6.20 -7.41 -1.77
CA MET A 63 -6.34 -7.20 -0.34
C MET A 63 -7.83 -7.21 -0.04
N THR A 64 -8.32 -8.38 0.37
CA THR A 64 -9.74 -8.61 0.66
C THR A 64 -9.97 -8.62 2.16
N ASP A 65 -11.20 -8.36 2.57
CA ASP A 65 -11.59 -8.43 3.97
C ASP A 65 -11.35 -9.84 4.53
N ALA A 66 -11.69 -10.88 3.77
CA ALA A 66 -11.49 -12.27 4.15
C ALA A 66 -10.01 -12.60 4.41
N TYR A 67 -9.10 -12.08 3.57
CA TYR A 67 -7.67 -12.28 3.77
C TYR A 67 -7.17 -11.61 5.06
N LEU A 68 -7.53 -10.35 5.29
CA LEU A 68 -7.13 -9.60 6.49
C LEU A 68 -7.72 -10.21 7.78
N VAL A 69 -8.95 -10.71 7.74
CA VAL A 69 -9.58 -11.45 8.85
C VAL A 69 -8.92 -12.81 9.08
N THR A 70 -8.42 -13.46 8.03
CA THR A 70 -7.64 -14.69 8.18
C THR A 70 -6.30 -14.39 8.85
N LEU A 71 -5.65 -13.31 8.43
CA LEU A 71 -4.37 -12.87 8.96
C LEU A 71 -4.47 -12.45 10.43
N SER A 72 -5.59 -11.85 10.85
CA SER A 72 -5.83 -11.49 12.26
C SER A 72 -6.06 -12.69 13.18
N LYS A 73 -6.17 -13.89 12.63
CA LYS A 73 -6.28 -15.15 13.40
C LYS A 73 -4.97 -15.95 13.40
N ASP A 74 -3.97 -15.56 12.61
CA ASP A 74 -2.67 -16.22 12.57
C ASP A 74 -1.74 -15.66 13.66
N PRO A 75 -1.28 -16.49 14.63
CA PRO A 75 -0.43 -16.01 15.73
C PRO A 75 0.90 -15.39 15.27
N ASN A 76 1.49 -15.89 14.19
CA ASN A 76 2.74 -15.33 13.68
C ASN A 76 2.54 -13.92 13.12
N SER A 77 1.45 -13.74 12.37
CA SER A 77 1.07 -12.45 11.81
C SER A 77 0.69 -11.44 12.89
N LEU A 78 -0.03 -11.86 13.94
CA LEU A 78 -0.32 -11.00 15.09
C LEU A 78 0.95 -10.56 15.81
N LYS A 79 1.87 -11.50 16.11
CA LYS A 79 3.15 -11.17 16.78
C LYS A 79 3.99 -10.18 15.96
N GLN A 80 4.02 -10.34 14.65
CA GLN A 80 4.73 -9.43 13.76
C GLN A 80 4.02 -8.08 13.65
N GLY A 81 2.69 -8.08 13.54
CA GLY A 81 1.86 -6.87 13.51
C GLY A 81 1.96 -6.04 14.79
N GLU A 82 1.99 -6.69 15.95
CA GLU A 82 2.22 -6.07 17.26
C GLU A 82 3.58 -5.36 17.29
N ALA A 83 4.64 -6.04 16.83
CA ALA A 83 5.98 -5.46 16.78
C ALA A 83 6.05 -4.24 15.85
N VAL A 84 5.29 -4.25 14.74
CA VAL A 84 5.17 -3.10 13.83
C VAL A 84 4.38 -1.97 14.50
N PHE A 85 3.27 -2.28 15.16
CA PHE A 85 2.45 -1.32 15.90
C PHE A 85 3.25 -0.62 17.00
N ALA A 86 3.97 -1.40 17.81
CA ALA A 86 4.81 -0.93 18.91
C ALA A 86 5.88 0.07 18.45
N LYS A 87 6.41 -0.09 17.24
CA LYS A 87 7.46 0.79 16.69
C LYS A 87 6.91 2.06 16.06
N ASN A 88 5.74 2.00 15.43
CA ASN A 88 5.30 3.04 14.49
C ASN A 88 4.00 3.74 14.91
N CYS A 89 3.10 3.05 15.62
CA CYS A 89 1.73 3.51 15.84
C CYS A 89 1.47 4.05 17.25
N VAL A 90 2.23 3.56 18.24
CA VAL A 90 2.01 3.87 19.67
C VAL A 90 2.16 5.33 20.03
N VAL A 91 2.91 6.12 19.26
CA VAL A 91 3.08 7.56 19.51
C VAL A 91 1.73 8.29 19.44
N CYS A 92 0.84 7.83 18.57
CA CYS A 92 -0.47 8.47 18.36
C CYS A 92 -1.61 7.67 18.98
N HIS A 93 -1.53 6.34 18.96
CA HIS A 93 -2.59 5.44 19.41
C HIS A 93 -2.36 4.83 20.79
N GLU A 94 -1.23 5.12 21.43
CA GLU A 94 -0.77 4.52 22.69
C GLU A 94 -0.45 3.02 22.59
N ALA A 95 0.22 2.47 23.60
CA ALA A 95 0.70 1.07 23.58
C ALA A 95 -0.45 0.05 23.63
N ASP A 96 -1.54 0.38 24.32
CA ASP A 96 -2.76 -0.40 24.44
C ASP A 96 -3.80 -0.03 23.37
N ALA A 97 -3.41 0.76 22.36
CA ALA A 97 -4.27 1.23 21.28
C ALA A 97 -5.50 2.06 21.72
N ARG A 98 -5.50 2.56 22.97
CA ARG A 98 -6.62 3.32 23.56
C ARG A 98 -6.84 4.70 22.93
N GLY A 99 -5.88 5.17 22.12
CA GLY A 99 -5.93 6.48 21.47
C GLY A 99 -5.40 7.62 22.34
N LYS A 100 -4.76 8.60 21.68
CA LYS A 100 -4.34 9.88 22.28
C LYS A 100 -4.46 10.99 21.23
N ILE A 101 -3.46 11.06 20.35
CA ILE A 101 -3.48 11.94 19.19
C ILE A 101 -4.42 11.33 18.15
N GLY A 102 -4.21 10.05 17.85
CA GLY A 102 -5.10 9.24 17.04
C GLY A 102 -6.32 8.75 17.81
N PRO A 103 -7.33 8.19 17.11
CA PRO A 103 -8.50 7.58 17.74
C PRO A 103 -8.18 6.33 18.55
N ASN A 104 -9.15 5.93 19.38
CA ASN A 104 -9.19 4.61 20.01
C ASN A 104 -9.39 3.55 18.92
N LEU A 105 -8.56 2.50 18.93
CA LEU A 105 -8.66 1.40 17.95
C LEU A 105 -9.27 0.12 18.56
N THR A 106 -9.65 0.18 19.83
CA THR A 106 -10.17 -0.96 20.60
C THR A 106 -11.69 -0.99 20.70
N ASP A 107 -12.37 0.09 20.29
CA ASP A 107 -13.83 0.20 20.27
C ASP A 107 -14.43 -0.21 18.91
N ALA A 108 -15.72 0.06 18.74
CA ALA A 108 -16.48 -0.28 17.54
C ALA A 108 -16.69 0.90 16.55
N TYR A 109 -16.12 2.07 16.82
CA TYR A 109 -16.40 3.31 16.08
C TYR A 109 -15.22 3.70 15.18
N TRP A 110 -15.53 4.06 13.92
CA TRP A 110 -14.52 4.29 12.90
C TRP A 110 -14.80 5.57 12.11
N ILE A 111 -13.75 6.40 11.95
CA ILE A 111 -13.82 7.66 11.21
C ILE A 111 -13.73 7.44 9.69
N HIS A 112 -13.01 6.40 9.25
CA HIS A 112 -12.69 6.15 7.84
C HIS A 112 -13.20 4.81 7.32
N GLY A 113 -14.26 4.28 7.94
CA GLY A 113 -14.76 2.92 7.68
C GLY A 113 -14.05 1.88 8.56
N GLY A 114 -14.82 0.91 9.08
CA GLY A 114 -14.32 -0.14 9.98
C GLY A 114 -14.11 -1.50 9.31
N ALA A 115 -14.34 -1.60 7.99
CA ALA A 115 -14.06 -2.82 7.25
C ALA A 115 -12.54 -3.07 7.23
N PRO A 116 -12.09 -4.33 7.25
CA PRO A 116 -10.66 -4.64 7.20
C PRO A 116 -9.92 -3.92 6.06
N THR A 117 -10.50 -3.88 4.86
CA THR A 117 -9.93 -3.18 3.71
C THR A 117 -9.95 -1.67 3.84
N ASP A 118 -10.91 -1.08 4.54
CA ASP A 118 -10.93 0.35 4.82
C ASP A 118 -9.80 0.74 5.77
N ILE A 119 -9.62 -0.03 6.85
CA ILE A 119 -8.48 0.14 7.77
C ILE A 119 -7.15 -0.01 7.02
N TRP A 120 -7.04 -1.01 6.15
CA TRP A 120 -5.85 -1.18 5.32
C TRP A 120 -5.60 0.00 4.38
N LYS A 121 -6.64 0.56 3.74
CA LYS A 121 -6.51 1.77 2.91
C LYS A 121 -6.04 2.95 3.75
N THR A 122 -6.62 3.16 4.94
CA THR A 122 -6.22 4.24 5.86
C THR A 122 -4.75 4.10 6.26
N VAL A 123 -4.30 2.89 6.64
CA VAL A 123 -2.89 2.66 6.99
C VAL A 123 -1.98 2.87 5.77
N LYS A 124 -2.37 2.34 4.60
CA LYS A 124 -1.57 2.38 3.39
C LYS A 124 -1.40 3.80 2.85
N LEU A 125 -2.50 4.54 2.76
CA LEU A 125 -2.58 5.84 2.09
C LEU A 125 -2.48 7.02 3.06
N GLY A 126 -2.65 6.79 4.36
CA GLY A 126 -2.74 7.85 5.36
C GLY A 126 -4.05 8.64 5.24
N THR A 127 -4.13 9.74 5.99
CA THR A 127 -5.28 10.66 5.98
C THR A 127 -4.80 12.11 5.87
N PRO A 128 -5.55 13.00 5.20
CA PRO A 128 -5.19 14.41 5.10
C PRO A 128 -5.06 15.04 6.49
N ALA A 129 -3.92 15.69 6.76
CA ALA A 129 -3.61 16.36 8.03
C ALA A 129 -3.72 15.46 9.29
N GLY A 130 -3.60 14.13 9.14
CA GLY A 130 -3.70 13.17 10.23
C GLY A 130 -2.62 12.10 10.17
N MET A 131 -3.02 10.86 9.88
CA MET A 131 -2.13 9.70 9.87
C MET A 131 -1.23 9.71 8.63
N PRO A 132 0.10 9.53 8.76
CA PRO A 132 1.00 9.40 7.60
C PRO A 132 0.66 8.19 6.71
N ALA A 133 1.07 8.23 5.45
CA ALA A 133 0.95 7.09 4.54
C ALA A 133 2.03 6.04 4.84
N TRP A 134 1.65 4.89 5.40
CA TRP A 134 2.60 3.86 5.84
C TRP A 134 2.91 2.80 4.79
N GLY A 135 2.12 2.72 3.70
CA GLY A 135 2.23 1.63 2.73
C GLY A 135 3.61 1.49 2.09
N GLY A 136 4.24 2.61 1.73
CA GLY A 136 5.59 2.62 1.16
C GLY A 136 6.70 2.37 2.19
N LEU A 137 6.46 2.73 3.46
CA LEU A 137 7.42 2.60 4.56
C LEU A 137 7.45 1.19 5.14
N LEU A 138 6.28 0.57 5.32
CA LEU A 138 6.13 -0.78 5.88
C LEU A 138 6.21 -1.87 4.80
N GLY A 139 5.84 -1.55 3.57
CA GLY A 139 5.82 -2.50 2.47
C GLY A 139 4.67 -3.53 2.54
N PRO A 140 4.60 -4.43 1.55
CA PRO A 140 3.42 -5.27 1.30
C PRO A 140 3.22 -6.40 2.33
N LYS A 141 4.25 -6.73 3.12
CA LYS A 141 4.18 -7.75 4.17
C LYS A 141 3.70 -7.19 5.51
N ASP A 142 4.30 -6.09 5.95
CA ASP A 142 4.07 -5.59 7.31
C ASP A 142 2.83 -4.70 7.39
N THR A 143 2.43 -4.05 6.29
CA THR A 143 1.17 -3.29 6.22
C THR A 143 -0.07 -4.16 6.56
N PRO A 144 -0.32 -5.31 5.91
CA PRO A 144 -1.47 -6.14 6.28
C PRO A 144 -1.34 -6.77 7.67
N ARG A 145 -0.12 -7.05 8.16
CA ARG A 145 0.08 -7.61 9.51
C ARG A 145 -0.25 -6.62 10.62
N VAL A 146 0.12 -5.35 10.47
CA VAL A 146 -0.27 -4.33 11.46
C VAL A 146 -1.78 -4.10 11.43
N VAL A 147 -2.41 -4.15 10.25
CA VAL A 147 -3.88 -4.12 10.13
C VAL A 147 -4.51 -5.33 10.84
N ALA A 148 -3.98 -6.53 10.61
CA ALA A 148 -4.43 -7.75 11.28
C ALA A 148 -4.33 -7.65 12.81
N TYR A 149 -3.24 -7.07 13.32
CA TYR A 149 -3.10 -6.80 14.75
C TYR A 149 -4.17 -5.81 15.24
N VAL A 150 -4.38 -4.69 14.54
CA VAL A 150 -5.44 -3.72 14.89
C VAL A 150 -6.82 -4.38 14.88
N LEU A 151 -7.12 -5.25 13.91
CA LEU A 151 -8.37 -6.00 13.86
C LEU A 151 -8.55 -6.91 15.08
N SER A 152 -7.47 -7.48 15.62
CA SER A 152 -7.52 -8.34 16.81
C SER A 152 -7.82 -7.57 18.10
N LEU A 153 -7.55 -6.26 18.12
CA LEU A 153 -7.81 -5.39 19.28
C LEU A 153 -9.24 -4.87 19.33
N ARG A 154 -10.00 -5.03 18.25
CA ARG A 154 -11.37 -4.51 18.15
C ARG A 154 -12.29 -5.09 19.21
N ASN A 155 -13.19 -4.25 19.70
CA ASN A 155 -14.17 -4.57 20.74
C ASN A 155 -13.57 -5.03 22.08
N THR A 156 -12.25 -4.90 22.29
CA THR A 156 -11.62 -5.20 23.59
C THR A 156 -11.87 -4.09 24.61
N ASN A 157 -12.20 -2.87 24.17
CA ASN A 157 -12.58 -1.73 24.99
C ASN A 157 -11.68 -1.54 26.22
N VAL A 158 -10.41 -1.22 25.97
CA VAL A 158 -9.42 -1.07 27.05
C VAL A 158 -9.79 0.09 27.98
N ALA A 159 -9.49 -0.07 29.27
CA ALA A 159 -9.78 0.94 30.27
C ALA A 159 -9.03 2.26 29.97
N GLY A 160 -9.74 3.39 30.08
CA GLY A 160 -9.17 4.69 29.73
C GLY A 160 -9.06 4.95 28.22
N GLY A 161 -9.78 4.18 27.41
CA GLY A 161 -10.04 4.49 25.99
C GLY A 161 -10.50 5.92 25.79
N LYS A 162 -9.97 6.57 24.75
CA LYS A 162 -10.51 7.84 24.27
C LYS A 162 -11.97 7.65 23.86
N GLU A 163 -12.78 8.70 24.03
CA GLU A 163 -14.19 8.71 23.63
C GLU A 163 -14.37 8.22 22.17
N PRO A 164 -15.42 7.44 21.87
CA PRO A 164 -15.65 6.90 20.54
C PRO A 164 -15.71 7.99 19.46
N GLN A 165 -15.08 7.75 18.31
CA GLN A 165 -15.00 8.71 17.22
C GLN A 165 -15.43 8.09 15.89
N GLY A 166 -16.30 8.78 15.16
CA GLY A 166 -16.81 8.32 13.87
C GLY A 166 -18.10 7.53 14.00
N GLU A 167 -18.32 6.60 13.08
CA GLU A 167 -19.57 5.83 12.98
C GLU A 167 -19.39 4.44 13.56
N LEU A 168 -20.45 3.92 14.18
CA LEU A 168 -20.48 2.54 14.64
C LEU A 168 -20.36 1.62 13.42
N TRP A 169 -19.32 0.80 13.39
CA TRP A 169 -19.16 -0.19 12.34
C TRP A 169 -19.81 -1.52 12.76
N ASP A 170 -20.80 -1.95 11.99
CA ASP A 170 -21.47 -3.23 12.16
C ASP A 170 -21.13 -4.15 10.96
N PRO A 171 -20.41 -5.27 11.18
CA PRO A 171 -20.11 -6.24 10.12
C PRO A 171 -21.37 -6.84 9.49
N ASP A 172 -22.46 -6.97 10.25
CA ASP A 172 -23.69 -7.64 9.81
C ASP A 172 -24.60 -6.69 9.01
N ALA A 173 -24.60 -5.40 9.35
CA ALA A 173 -25.29 -4.36 8.57
C ALA A 173 -24.73 -4.21 7.14
N ALA A 174 -23.43 -4.41 6.95
CA ALA A 174 -22.79 -4.40 5.64
C ALA A 174 -23.23 -5.57 4.74
N GLY A 175 -23.66 -6.68 5.34
CA GLY A 175 -24.22 -7.85 4.62
C GLY A 175 -25.68 -7.69 4.20
N GLU A 176 -26.47 -6.91 4.94
CA GLU A 176 -27.88 -6.64 4.60
C GLU A 176 -28.03 -5.62 3.46
N ALA A 177 -27.15 -4.62 3.36
CA ALA A 177 -27.13 -3.68 2.25
C ALA A 177 -26.86 -4.36 0.89
N ALA A 178 -26.19 -5.51 0.88
CA ALA A 178 -25.93 -6.33 -0.31
C ALA A 178 -27.09 -7.30 -0.65
N LYS A 179 -28.12 -7.39 0.19
CA LYS A 179 -29.21 -8.38 0.07
C LYS A 179 -30.60 -7.77 -0.13
N ALA A 180 -30.71 -6.45 -0.26
CA ALA A 180 -31.94 -5.81 -0.67
C ALA A 180 -32.25 -6.18 -2.15
N PRO A 181 -33.40 -6.82 -2.46
CA PRO A 181 -33.73 -7.14 -3.84
C PRO A 181 -33.99 -5.86 -4.63
N ALA A 182 -33.38 -5.77 -5.82
CA ALA A 182 -33.72 -4.80 -6.83
C ALA A 182 -35.20 -4.99 -7.22
N ALA A 183 -36.05 -4.06 -6.78
CA ALA A 183 -37.44 -4.02 -7.20
C ALA A 183 -37.53 -3.35 -8.58
N GLU A 184 -37.61 -4.17 -9.63
CA GLU A 184 -38.06 -3.77 -10.97
C GLU A 184 -39.60 -3.71 -11.02
N GLY A 185 -40.14 -2.54 -11.40
CA GLY A 185 -41.12 -2.44 -12.50
C GLY A 185 -42.62 -2.65 -12.26
N ALA A 186 -43.33 -1.52 -12.15
CA ALA A 186 -44.60 -1.14 -12.82
C ALA A 186 -45.94 -1.89 -12.54
N ASP A 187 -47.01 -1.15 -12.24
CA ASP A 187 -48.04 -0.77 -13.25
C ASP A 187 -49.20 0.10 -12.69
N SER A 188 -49.63 1.02 -13.58
CA SER A 188 -50.91 1.71 -13.81
C SER A 188 -51.74 2.38 -12.69
N GLY A 189 -52.02 3.66 -12.94
CA GLY A 189 -53.38 4.19 -12.84
C GLY A 189 -53.54 5.61 -12.29
N VAL A 190 -54.13 6.48 -13.12
CA VAL A 190 -54.88 7.71 -12.79
C VAL A 190 -54.13 9.06 -12.91
N GLN A 191 -54.32 9.71 -14.06
CA GLN A 191 -54.51 11.17 -14.22
C GLN A 191 -56.02 11.48 -14.03
N PRO A 192 -56.48 12.72 -13.70
CA PRO A 192 -56.11 14.02 -14.31
C PRO A 192 -56.00 15.16 -13.26
N ALA A 193 -55.85 16.47 -13.49
CA ALA A 193 -56.07 17.37 -14.62
C ALA A 193 -55.20 18.64 -14.46
N ASN A 194 -54.96 19.33 -15.58
CA ASN A 194 -54.28 20.62 -15.69
C ASN A 194 -55.27 21.80 -15.54
N PRO A 195 -54.81 23.04 -15.27
CA PRO A 195 -55.01 24.04 -16.32
C PRO A 195 -53.83 25.02 -16.53
N ALA A 196 -53.47 25.12 -17.81
CA ALA A 196 -53.18 26.30 -18.63
C ALA A 196 -52.28 27.48 -18.15
N ALA A 197 -51.32 27.78 -19.05
CA ALA A 197 -50.85 29.10 -19.55
C ALA A 197 -49.37 29.43 -19.19
N SER A 198 -48.51 29.96 -20.07
CA SER A 198 -48.50 30.24 -21.52
C SER A 198 -47.12 30.79 -21.91
N GLY A 199 -46.66 30.48 -23.13
CA GLY A 199 -45.66 31.23 -23.93
C GLY A 199 -44.18 30.98 -23.62
N GLY A 200 -43.24 30.86 -24.56
CA GLY A 200 -43.28 30.89 -26.02
C GLY A 200 -41.87 30.70 -26.60
N ALA A 201 -41.83 30.07 -27.79
CA ALA A 201 -40.84 30.05 -28.88
C ALA A 201 -39.30 30.14 -28.66
N ALA A 202 -38.63 29.15 -29.27
CA ALA A 202 -37.20 28.95 -29.61
C ALA A 202 -36.69 29.96 -30.71
N PRO A 203 -35.45 29.89 -31.30
CA PRO A 203 -34.46 28.79 -31.30
C PRO A 203 -32.95 29.17 -31.25
N SER A 204 -32.13 28.11 -31.25
CA SER A 204 -30.66 28.02 -31.35
C SER A 204 -30.06 28.73 -32.58
N PRO A 205 -28.74 29.05 -32.59
CA PRO A 205 -27.79 28.15 -33.28
C PRO A 205 -26.38 28.05 -32.65
N ALA A 206 -25.68 26.95 -32.93
CA ALA A 206 -24.21 26.84 -32.95
C ALA A 206 -23.73 26.90 -34.43
N PRO A 207 -22.43 26.77 -34.82
CA PRO A 207 -21.12 26.99 -34.18
C PRO A 207 -20.14 27.86 -35.04
N THR A 208 -18.97 28.28 -34.51
CA THR A 208 -17.75 28.67 -35.26
C THR A 208 -16.53 28.43 -34.35
N ALA A 209 -15.60 27.51 -34.62
CA ALA A 209 -14.50 27.55 -35.60
C ALA A 209 -13.43 28.62 -35.27
N GLU A 210 -12.33 28.17 -34.65
CA GLU A 210 -10.92 28.57 -34.87
C GLU A 210 -10.00 27.40 -34.51
#